data_AF-A0AAW1KQ99-F1
#
_entry.id   AF-A0AAW1KQ99-F1
#
_cell.length_a   1.000
_cell.length_b   1.000
_cell.length_c   1.000
_cell.angle_alpha   90.00
_cell.angle_beta   90.00
_cell.angle_gamma   90.00
#
_symmetry.space_group_name_H-M   'P 1'
#
loop_
_entity.id
_entity.type
_entity.pdbx_description
1 polymer ?
#
loop_
_entity_poly.entity_id
_entity_poly.type
_entity_poly.pdbx_seq_one_letter_code
_entity_poly.pdbx_strand_id
1 'polypeptide(L)'
;MAVLGSTSKGPLIKHMWDQEIKHREKFEELIRKHRVRPTAMIPIWNVMGFALGAGSALLGDKAAMACTVAVETVIVDHYNDQLRKLMGDPEVNKELLETITKFRDEEQEHHDTGMDHGAEQAPFYKAFSEAIKFGCKTAIAISKVV
;
A
#
# COMPACT_ATOMS: atom_id res chain seq x y z
N MET A 1 -2.23 11.02 -10.03
CA MET A 1 -1.90 11.86 -11.20
C MET A 1 -3.07 12.69 -11.74
N ALA A 2 -4.26 12.12 -12.01
CA ALA A 2 -5.35 12.88 -12.65
C ALA A 2 -5.93 14.03 -11.81
N VAL A 3 -6.02 13.85 -10.47
CA VAL A 3 -6.64 14.85 -9.57
C VAL A 3 -5.59 15.81 -9.01
N LEU A 4 -4.57 15.28 -8.32
CA LEU A 4 -3.57 16.09 -7.63
C LEU A 4 -2.26 16.30 -8.41
N GLY A 5 -2.13 15.74 -9.63
CA GLY A 5 -0.85 15.72 -10.35
C GLY A 5 -0.37 17.09 -10.84
N SER A 6 -1.28 18.02 -11.08
CA SER A 6 -0.96 19.42 -11.46
C SER A 6 -0.77 20.36 -10.26
N THR A 7 -0.91 19.84 -9.03
CA THR A 7 -0.74 20.63 -7.80
C THR A 7 0.72 20.63 -7.36
N SER A 8 1.06 21.41 -6.33
CA SER A 8 2.39 21.40 -5.69
C SER A 8 2.78 20.04 -5.10
N LYS A 9 1.82 19.15 -4.83
CA LYS A 9 2.04 17.78 -4.35
C LYS A 9 2.22 16.77 -5.49
N GLY A 10 2.05 17.18 -6.75
CA GLY A 10 2.16 16.32 -7.92
C GLY A 10 3.48 15.54 -8.01
N PRO A 11 4.65 16.18 -7.88
CA PRO A 11 5.94 15.50 -7.92
C PRO A 11 6.11 14.45 -6.79
N LEU A 12 5.64 14.77 -5.59
CA LEU A 12 5.69 13.86 -4.44
C LEU A 12 4.83 12.61 -4.69
N ILE A 13 3.57 12.81 -5.10
CA ILE A 13 2.65 11.71 -5.42
C ILE A 13 3.19 10.88 -6.58
N LYS A 14 3.84 11.51 -7.56
CA LYS A 14 4.49 10.82 -8.67
C LYS A 14 5.66 9.95 -8.20
N HIS A 15 6.46 10.42 -7.25
CA HIS A 15 7.56 9.64 -6.70
C HIS A 15 7.07 8.34 -6.04
N MET A 16 6.09 8.44 -5.13
CA MET A 16 5.48 7.26 -4.49
C MET A 16 4.85 6.33 -5.54
N TRP A 17 4.10 6.88 -6.50
CA TRP A 17 3.51 6.11 -7.59
C TRP A 17 4.53 5.35 -8.46
N ASP A 18 5.68 5.97 -8.76
CA ASP A 18 6.74 5.34 -9.54
C ASP A 18 7.44 4.21 -8.73
N GLN A 19 7.39 4.23 -7.40
CA GLN A 19 7.79 3.10 -6.55
C GLN A 19 6.74 1.97 -6.56
N GLU A 20 5.46 2.30 -6.39
CA GLU A 20 4.35 1.33 -6.44
C GLU A 20 4.32 0.51 -7.74
N ILE A 21 4.60 1.15 -8.88
CA ILE A 21 4.71 0.46 -10.16
C ILE A 21 5.78 -0.64 -10.09
N LYS A 22 6.95 -0.32 -9.54
CA LYS A 22 8.07 -1.27 -9.43
C LYS A 22 7.75 -2.40 -8.46
N HIS A 23 7.05 -2.10 -7.37
CA HIS A 23 6.58 -3.12 -6.42
C HIS A 23 5.66 -4.11 -7.11
N ARG A 24 4.64 -3.61 -7.82
CA ARG A 24 3.70 -4.43 -8.58
C ARG A 24 4.42 -5.29 -9.61
N GLU A 25 5.30 -4.69 -10.42
CA GLU A 25 6.07 -5.41 -11.44
C GLU A 25 6.89 -6.55 -10.83
N LYS A 26 7.56 -6.30 -9.70
CA LYS A 26 8.35 -7.33 -9.02
C LYS A 26 7.46 -8.43 -8.45
N PHE A 27 6.31 -8.12 -7.84
CA PHE A 27 5.40 -9.16 -7.35
C PHE A 27 4.79 -9.97 -8.48
N GLU A 28 4.43 -9.35 -9.60
CA GLU A 28 3.95 -10.08 -10.78
C GLU A 28 5.02 -11.04 -11.33
N GLU A 29 6.29 -10.62 -11.36
CA GLU A 29 7.42 -11.48 -11.69
C GLU A 29 7.52 -12.68 -10.73
N LEU A 30 7.50 -12.42 -9.42
CA LEU A 30 7.61 -13.45 -8.39
C LEU A 30 6.42 -14.43 -8.42
N ILE A 31 5.20 -13.93 -8.62
CA ILE A 31 3.99 -14.75 -8.78
C ILE A 31 4.17 -15.73 -9.94
N ARG A 32 4.65 -15.27 -11.11
CA ARG A 32 4.91 -16.13 -12.26
C ARG A 32 6.04 -17.12 -11.99
N LYS A 33 7.15 -16.65 -11.43
CA LYS A 33 8.35 -17.45 -11.12
C LYS A 33 8.04 -18.60 -10.17
N HIS A 34 7.27 -18.32 -9.12
CA HIS A 34 6.89 -19.30 -8.10
C HIS A 34 5.57 -20.03 -8.42
N ARG A 35 4.94 -19.74 -9.57
CA ARG A 35 3.66 -20.32 -10.00
C ARG A 35 2.56 -20.20 -8.94
N VAL A 36 2.54 -19.06 -8.25
CA VAL A 36 1.53 -18.76 -7.24
C VAL A 36 0.23 -18.39 -7.96
N ARG A 37 -0.90 -18.97 -7.54
CA ARG A 37 -2.21 -18.56 -8.04
C ARG A 37 -2.58 -17.22 -7.40
N PRO A 38 -2.81 -16.15 -8.17
CA PRO A 38 -3.29 -14.88 -7.62
C PRO A 38 -4.71 -15.03 -7.06
N THR A 39 -5.10 -14.12 -6.16
CA THR A 39 -6.47 -14.11 -5.63
C THR A 39 -7.50 -13.87 -6.74
N ALA A 40 -8.65 -14.57 -6.67
CA ALA A 40 -9.74 -14.35 -7.63
C ALA A 40 -10.38 -12.96 -7.49
N MET A 41 -10.12 -12.27 -6.38
CA MET A 41 -10.68 -10.97 -6.05
C MET A 41 -9.96 -9.77 -6.70
N ILE A 42 -8.87 -10.00 -7.44
CA ILE A 42 -8.08 -8.93 -8.09
C ILE A 42 -8.95 -7.89 -8.83
N PRO A 43 -9.94 -8.28 -9.67
CA PRO A 43 -10.74 -7.29 -10.40
C PRO A 43 -11.51 -6.35 -9.46
N ILE A 44 -12.00 -6.86 -8.34
CA ILE A 44 -12.75 -6.09 -7.34
C ILE A 44 -11.79 -5.15 -6.60
N TRP A 45 -10.63 -5.65 -6.17
CA TRP A 45 -9.63 -4.85 -5.46
C TRP A 45 -9.05 -3.73 -6.32
N ASN A 46 -8.89 -3.94 -7.63
CA ASN A 46 -8.46 -2.90 -8.55
C ASN A 46 -9.45 -1.73 -8.59
N VAL A 47 -10.75 -2.02 -8.69
CA VAL A 47 -11.80 -1.00 -8.71
C VAL A 47 -11.88 -0.27 -7.36
N MET A 48 -11.86 -1.03 -6.26
CA MET A 48 -11.94 -0.45 -4.90
C MET A 48 -10.72 0.41 -4.57
N GLY A 49 -9.51 -0.04 -4.90
CA GLY A 49 -8.28 0.73 -4.69
C GLY A 49 -8.27 2.03 -5.50
N PHE A 50 -8.68 1.97 -6.77
CA PHE A 50 -8.83 3.17 -7.59
C PHE A 50 -9.86 4.15 -7.01
N ALA A 51 -11.05 3.64 -6.64
CA ALA A 51 -12.11 4.48 -6.07
C ALA A 51 -11.69 5.14 -4.76
N LEU A 52 -10.97 4.42 -3.89
CA LEU A 52 -10.45 4.95 -2.64
C LEU A 52 -9.41 6.05 -2.89
N GLY A 53 -8.43 5.82 -3.76
CA GLY A 53 -7.39 6.79 -4.08
C GLY A 53 -7.90 8.02 -4.82
N ALA A 54 -8.82 7.85 -5.78
CA ALA A 54 -9.45 8.96 -6.49
C ALA A 54 -10.39 9.76 -5.56
N GLY A 55 -11.18 9.07 -4.74
CA GLY A 55 -12.10 9.69 -3.79
C GLY A 55 -11.37 10.52 -2.74
N SER A 56 -10.30 9.99 -2.14
CA SER A 56 -9.48 10.74 -1.17
C SER A 56 -8.80 11.94 -1.81
N ALA A 57 -8.29 11.81 -3.03
CA ALA A 57 -7.71 12.92 -3.78
C ALA A 57 -8.72 14.03 -4.11
N LEU A 58 -9.97 13.69 -4.42
CA LEU A 58 -11.05 14.66 -4.66
C LEU A 58 -11.44 15.43 -3.39
N LEU A 59 -11.25 14.83 -2.21
CA LEU A 59 -11.46 15.48 -0.91
C LEU A 59 -10.30 16.42 -0.51
N GLY A 60 -9.20 16.40 -1.26
CA GLY A 60 -8.05 17.29 -1.08
C GLY A 60 -6.74 16.55 -0.80
N ASP A 61 -5.65 17.31 -0.78
CA ASP A 61 -4.30 16.78 -0.57
C ASP A 61 -4.14 16.12 0.80
N LYS A 62 -4.63 16.75 1.87
CA LYS A 62 -4.59 16.19 3.23
C LYS A 62 -5.37 14.86 3.34
N ALA A 63 -6.52 14.76 2.68
CA ALA A 63 -7.31 13.53 2.66
C ALA A 63 -6.60 12.42 1.87
N ALA A 64 -5.93 12.76 0.76
CA ALA A 64 -5.07 11.83 0.05
C ALA A 64 -3.90 11.35 0.92
N MET A 65 -3.22 12.26 1.62
CA MET A 65 -2.14 11.88 2.55
C MET A 65 -2.66 11.00 3.70
N ALA A 66 -3.85 11.31 4.25
CA ALA A 66 -4.49 10.49 5.27
C ALA A 66 -4.84 9.08 4.77
N CYS A 67 -5.25 8.97 3.50
CA CYS A 67 -5.48 7.69 2.84
C CYS A 67 -4.17 6.90 2.72
N THR A 68 -3.09 7.52 2.22
CA THR A 68 -1.76 6.91 2.11
C THR A 68 -1.28 6.40 3.48
N VAL A 69 -1.29 7.26 4.51
CA VAL A 69 -0.89 6.87 5.87
C VAL A 69 -1.69 5.68 6.39
N ALA A 70 -3.01 5.67 6.19
CA ALA A 70 -3.87 4.60 6.66
C ALA A 70 -3.62 3.27 5.93
N VAL A 71 -3.39 3.31 4.61
CA VAL A 71 -3.05 2.13 3.81
C VAL A 71 -1.68 1.61 4.23
N GLU A 72 -0.66 2.47 4.24
CA GLU A 72 0.73 2.06 4.51
C GLU A 72 0.95 1.59 5.93
N THR A 73 0.18 2.09 6.92
CA THR A 73 0.15 1.47 8.25
C THR A 73 -0.14 -0.03 8.16
N VAL A 74 -1.14 -0.41 7.35
CA VAL A 74 -1.54 -1.82 7.21
C VAL A 74 -0.56 -2.60 6.35
N ILE A 75 -0.03 -2.01 5.28
CA ILE A 75 0.91 -2.70 4.38
C ILE A 75 2.25 -2.94 5.09
N VAL A 76 2.79 -1.96 5.81
CA VAL A 76 4.01 -2.12 6.63
C VAL A 76 3.82 -3.24 7.66
N ASP A 77 2.72 -3.23 8.40
CA ASP A 77 2.41 -4.31 9.34
C ASP A 77 2.32 -5.67 8.64
N HIS A 78 1.70 -5.70 7.46
CA HIS A 78 1.58 -6.92 6.68
C HIS A 78 2.94 -7.46 6.21
N TYR A 79 3.83 -6.61 5.71
CA TYR A 79 5.18 -7.01 5.34
C TYR A 79 6.00 -7.44 6.55
N ASN A 80 5.89 -6.75 7.69
CA ASN A 80 6.54 -7.19 8.93
C ASN A 80 6.10 -8.61 9.32
N ASP A 81 4.82 -8.95 9.18
CA ASP A 81 4.32 -10.32 9.41
C ASP A 81 4.89 -11.33 8.40
N GLN A 82 5.03 -10.95 7.12
CA GLN A 82 5.65 -11.81 6.12
C GLN A 82 7.13 -12.04 6.42
N LEU A 83 7.88 -11.00 6.81
CA LEU A 83 9.29 -11.11 7.20
C LEU A 83 9.47 -12.02 8.40
N ARG A 84 8.64 -11.87 9.44
CA ARG A 84 8.66 -12.77 10.62
C ARG A 84 8.47 -14.24 10.22
N LYS A 85 7.54 -14.51 9.29
CA LYS A 85 7.31 -15.87 8.78
C LYS A 85 8.51 -16.40 8.01
N LEU A 86 9.08 -15.60 7.12
CA LEU A 86 10.24 -16.00 6.32
C LEU A 86 11.48 -16.26 7.18
N MET A 87 11.73 -15.43 8.19
CA MET A 87 12.85 -15.62 9.11
C MET A 87 12.70 -16.83 10.02
N GLY A 88 11.46 -17.30 10.24
CA GLY A 88 11.18 -18.53 10.97
C GLY A 88 11.29 -19.81 10.13
N ASP A 89 11.47 -19.67 8.81
CA ASP A 89 11.60 -20.80 7.89
C ASP A 89 13.06 -21.29 7.81
N PRO A 90 13.34 -22.59 8.07
CA PRO A 90 14.67 -23.18 7.91
C PRO A 90 15.25 -23.03 6.49
N GLU A 91 14.41 -22.95 5.47
CA GLU A 91 14.80 -22.77 4.06
C GLU A 91 14.44 -21.37 3.55
N VAL A 92 14.90 -20.34 4.27
CA VAL A 92 14.58 -18.94 3.96
C VAL A 92 14.87 -18.57 2.50
N ASN A 93 13.84 -18.09 1.81
CA ASN A 93 14.00 -17.48 0.49
C ASN A 93 14.61 -16.07 0.64
N LYS A 94 15.93 -15.98 0.47
CA LYS A 94 16.69 -14.73 0.60
C LYS A 94 16.23 -13.63 -0.36
N GLU A 95 15.92 -13.98 -1.61
CA GLU A 95 15.43 -13.00 -2.59
C GLU A 95 14.10 -12.38 -2.14
N LEU A 96 13.18 -13.20 -1.64
CA LEU A 96 11.89 -12.73 -1.14
C LEU A 96 12.04 -11.91 0.15
N LEU A 97 12.94 -12.33 1.05
CA LEU A 97 13.26 -11.60 2.28
C LEU A 97 13.79 -10.19 1.96
N GLU A 98 14.77 -10.09 1.06
CA GLU A 98 15.35 -8.80 0.63
C GLU A 98 14.30 -7.92 -0.08
N THR A 99 13.50 -8.51 -0.95
CA THR A 99 12.44 -7.80 -1.69
C THR A 99 11.40 -7.21 -0.73
N ILE A 100 10.86 -8.02 0.20
CA ILE A 100 9.86 -7.55 1.16
C ILE A 100 10.46 -6.56 2.15
N THR A 101 11.71 -6.73 2.56
CA THR A 101 12.39 -5.77 3.46
C THR A 101 12.47 -4.40 2.79
N LYS A 102 12.93 -4.36 1.54
CA LYS A 102 13.00 -3.13 0.77
C LYS A 102 11.63 -2.46 0.64
N PHE A 103 10.61 -3.22 0.23
CA PHE A 103 9.28 -2.64 0.02
C PHE A 103 8.69 -2.14 1.33
N ARG A 104 8.84 -2.88 2.43
CA ARG A 104 8.46 -2.41 3.78
C ARG A 104 9.09 -1.08 4.13
N ASP A 105 10.38 -0.90 3.87
CA ASP A 105 11.07 0.35 4.17
C ASP A 105 10.55 1.50 3.28
N GLU A 106 10.26 1.24 1.99
CA GLU A 106 9.66 2.22 1.08
C GLU A 106 8.22 2.59 1.50
N GLU A 107 7.39 1.63 1.94
CA GLU A 107 6.05 1.95 2.47
C GLU A 107 6.10 2.77 3.77
N GLN A 108 7.09 2.51 4.61
CA GLN A 108 7.31 3.29 5.82
C GLN A 108 7.68 4.74 5.46
N GLU A 109 8.51 4.94 4.43
CA GLU A 109 8.82 6.26 3.90
C GLU A 109 7.56 6.97 3.36
N HIS A 110 6.68 6.26 2.66
CA HIS A 110 5.40 6.81 2.17
C HIS A 110 4.48 7.20 3.33
N HIS A 111 4.38 6.36 4.35
CA HIS A 111 3.66 6.64 5.58
C HIS A 111 4.18 7.94 6.22
N ASP A 112 5.47 8.02 6.48
CA ASP A 112 6.09 9.16 7.17
C ASP A 112 5.95 10.43 6.34
N THR A 113 6.12 10.32 5.02
CA THR A 113 5.85 11.40 4.07
C THR A 113 4.42 11.91 4.18
N GLY A 114 3.43 11.02 4.24
CA GLY A 114 2.03 11.39 4.38
C GLY A 114 1.76 12.13 5.70
N MET A 115 2.39 11.69 6.79
CA MET A 115 2.33 12.37 8.09
C MET A 115 2.90 13.79 8.01
N ASP A 116 4.10 13.95 7.46
CA ASP A 116 4.77 15.24 7.28
C ASP A 116 3.97 16.19 6.37
N HIS A 117 3.20 15.63 5.45
CA HIS A 117 2.38 16.37 4.50
C HIS A 117 0.94 16.62 4.99
N GLY A 118 0.70 16.44 6.29
CA GLY A 118 -0.52 16.90 6.96
C GLY A 118 -1.69 15.92 6.91
N ALA A 119 -1.43 14.61 6.82
CA ALA A 119 -2.45 13.57 6.94
C ALA A 119 -3.39 13.79 8.14
N GLU A 120 -2.84 14.07 9.34
CA GLU A 120 -3.63 14.28 10.56
C GLU A 120 -4.53 15.52 10.52
N GLN A 121 -4.30 16.42 9.56
CA GLN A 121 -5.08 17.63 9.37
C GLN A 121 -6.30 17.40 8.47
N ALA A 122 -6.50 16.17 7.96
CA ALA A 122 -7.69 15.80 7.22
C ALA A 122 -8.94 15.83 8.14
N PRO A 123 -10.09 16.33 7.65
CA PRO A 123 -11.34 16.25 8.41
C PRO A 123 -11.66 14.81 8.79
N PHE A 124 -12.06 14.60 10.05
CA PHE A 124 -12.40 13.28 10.59
C PHE A 124 -11.28 12.24 10.47
N TYR A 125 -10.01 12.66 10.42
CA TYR A 125 -8.82 11.82 10.23
C TYR A 125 -8.91 10.45 10.91
N LYS A 126 -9.12 10.41 12.24
CA LYS A 126 -9.18 9.15 12.99
C LYS A 126 -10.24 8.19 12.45
N ALA A 127 -11.48 8.65 12.25
CA ALA A 127 -12.56 7.79 11.77
C ALA A 127 -12.29 7.31 10.34
N PHE A 128 -11.79 8.21 9.49
CA PHE A 128 -11.44 7.90 8.10
C PHE A 128 -10.30 6.85 8.02
N SER A 129 -9.22 7.07 8.76
CA SER A 129 -8.07 6.16 8.81
C SER A 129 -8.44 4.79 9.36
N GLU A 130 -9.21 4.71 10.44
CA GLU A 130 -9.63 3.41 10.99
C GLU A 130 -10.55 2.64 10.03
N ALA A 131 -11.44 3.32 9.30
CA ALA A 131 -12.26 2.69 8.29
C ALA A 131 -11.42 2.12 7.13
N ILE A 132 -10.44 2.88 6.64
CA ILE A 132 -9.51 2.41 5.60
C ILE A 132 -8.67 1.24 6.10
N LYS A 133 -8.08 1.34 7.30
CA LYS A 133 -7.29 0.26 7.90
C LYS A 133 -8.11 -1.02 8.02
N PHE A 134 -9.35 -0.92 8.49
CA PHE A 134 -10.25 -2.07 8.57
C PHE A 134 -10.53 -2.69 7.20
N GLY A 135 -10.80 -1.86 6.18
CA GLY A 135 -10.99 -2.29 4.79
C GLY A 135 -9.76 -3.02 4.24
N CYS A 136 -8.57 -2.44 4.39
CA CYS A 136 -7.32 -3.06 3.92
C CYS A 136 -7.03 -4.38 4.63
N LYS A 137 -7.16 -4.44 5.97
CA LYS A 137 -6.99 -5.69 6.74
C LYS A 137 -7.94 -6.78 6.27
N THR A 138 -9.20 -6.41 5.99
CA THR A 138 -10.22 -7.34 5.47
C THR A 138 -9.87 -7.83 4.07
N ALA A 139 -9.46 -6.94 3.16
CA ALA A 139 -9.05 -7.30 1.81
C ALA A 139 -7.85 -8.27 1.80
N ILE A 140 -6.86 -8.02 2.66
CA ILE A 140 -5.70 -8.91 2.85
C ILE A 140 -6.16 -10.28 3.38
N ALA A 141 -7.05 -10.31 4.38
CA ALA A 141 -7.54 -11.56 4.96
C ALA A 141 -8.29 -12.43 3.94
N ILE A 142 -9.15 -11.82 3.13
CA ILE A 142 -9.88 -12.52 2.05
C ILE A 142 -8.90 -13.04 1.00
N SER A 143 -7.95 -12.21 0.57
CA SER A 143 -7.02 -12.54 -0.51
C SER A 143 -6.04 -13.68 -0.17
N LYS A 144 -5.81 -13.95 1.12
CA LYS A 144 -5.02 -15.10 1.57
C LYS A 144 -5.75 -16.43 1.38
N VAL A 145 -7.07 -16.42 1.24
CA VAL A 145 -7.92 -17.61 1.22
C VAL A 145 -8.47 -17.89 -0.19
N VAL A 146 -8.86 -16.83 -0.92
CA VAL A 146 -9.63 -16.91 -2.18
C VAL A 146 -8.75 -16.74 -3.41
#